data_AF-A0A2E6TYT1-F1
#
_entry.id   AF-A0A2E6TYT1-F1
#
_cell.length_a   1.000
_cell.length_b   1.000
_cell.length_c   1.000
_cell.angle_alpha   90.00
_cell.angle_beta   90.00
_cell.angle_gamma   90.00
#
_symmetry.space_group_name_H-M   'P 1'
#
loop_
_entity.id
_entity.type
_entity.pdbx_description
1 polymer ?
#
loop_
_entity_poly.entity_id
_entity_poly.type
_entity_poly.pdbx_seq_one_letter_code
_entity_poly.pdbx_strand_id
1 'polypeptide(L)'
;MIEVNYILHNLDRDGNRLDTYNFIRSDIVEKIESVFDMWAYLKPRVEVEIRSTRKVTDSEVATKKATAKRIASDYRPGVYNGD
;
A
#
# COMPACT_ATOMS: atom_id res chain seq x y z
N MET A 1 0.33 8.81 -14.09
CA MET A 1 0.24 8.01 -12.85
C MET A 1 1.35 8.44 -11.88
N ILE A 2 1.14 8.24 -10.59
CA ILE A 2 2.05 8.64 -9.52
C ILE A 2 2.29 7.42 -8.65
N GLU A 3 3.56 7.11 -8.36
CA GLU A 3 3.91 6.20 -7.29
C GLU A 3 3.91 6.97 -5.97
N VAL A 4 3.17 6.46 -4.99
CA VAL A 4 3.01 7.03 -3.66
C VAL A 4 3.58 6.04 -2.65
N ASN A 5 4.57 6.48 -1.88
CA ASN A 5 5.09 5.74 -0.74
C ASN A 5 4.46 6.29 0.52
N TYR A 6 3.91 5.42 1.37
CA TYR A 6 3.18 5.81 2.55
C TYR A 6 3.31 4.76 3.67
N ILE A 7 2.99 5.18 4.89
CA ILE A 7 2.93 4.32 6.07
C ILE A 7 1.47 4.20 6.50
N LEU A 8 1.02 2.98 6.76
CA LEU A 8 -0.22 2.73 7.49
C LEU A 8 0.11 2.59 8.97
N HIS A 9 -0.30 3.59 9.73
CA HIS A 9 -0.21 3.56 11.18
C HIS A 9 -1.43 2.87 11.75
N ASN A 10 -1.24 1.88 12.63
CA ASN A 10 -2.35 1.38 13.43
C ASN A 10 -2.65 2.36 14.55
N LEU A 11 -3.92 2.49 14.89
CA LEU A 11 -4.40 3.34 15.95
C LEU A 11 -4.93 2.49 17.11
N ASP A 12 -4.71 2.96 18.33
CA ASP A 12 -5.39 2.42 19.51
C ASP A 12 -6.89 2.82 19.52
N ARG A 13 -7.59 2.47 20.61
CA ARG A 13 -9.02 2.79 20.74
C ARG A 13 -9.32 4.28 20.84
N ASP A 14 -8.31 5.07 21.22
CA ASP A 14 -8.42 6.51 21.45
C ASP A 14 -7.89 7.30 20.24
N GLY A 15 -7.43 6.61 19.18
CA GLY A 15 -6.93 7.21 17.95
C GLY A 15 -5.45 7.56 17.99
N ASN A 16 -4.69 7.12 19.00
CA ASN A 16 -3.25 7.35 19.07
C ASN A 16 -2.51 6.31 18.23
N ARG A 17 -1.44 6.74 17.56
CA ARG A 17 -0.58 5.84 16.79
C ARG A 17 0.07 4.80 17.69
N LEU A 18 -0.05 3.54 17.29
CA LEU A 18 0.73 2.45 17.85
C LEU A 18 2.09 2.42 17.14
N ASP A 19 3.17 2.37 17.90
CA ASP A 19 4.53 2.24 17.33
C ASP A 19 4.78 0.85 16.73
N THR A 20 3.88 -0.09 16.98
CA THR A 20 3.97 -1.48 16.53
C THR A 20 3.10 -1.73 15.30
N TYR A 21 3.57 -2.63 14.43
CA TYR A 21 2.83 -3.12 13.26
C TYR A 21 2.50 -2.08 12.17
N ASN A 22 3.29 -1.00 12.08
CA ASN A 22 3.14 -0.04 10.98
C ASN A 22 3.57 -0.67 9.65
N PHE A 23 2.78 -0.49 8.60
CA PHE A 23 3.07 -1.07 7.28
C PHE A 23 3.59 -0.01 6.32
N ILE A 24 4.80 -0.20 5.81
CA ILE A 24 5.36 0.62 4.72
C ILE A 24 4.84 0.06 3.40
N ARG A 25 4.19 0.90 2.60
CA ARG A 25 3.59 0.51 1.32
C ARG A 25 3.93 1.49 0.20
N SER A 26 3.86 0.98 -1.02
CA SER A 26 4.13 1.73 -2.23
C SER A 26 3.12 1.33 -3.31
N ASP A 27 2.26 2.27 -3.70
CA ASP A 27 1.22 2.03 -4.71
C ASP A 27 1.33 3.00 -5.89
N ILE A 28 0.93 2.53 -7.07
CA ILE A 28 0.79 3.37 -8.26
C ILE A 28 -0.68 3.71 -8.42
N VAL A 29 -0.98 5.00 -8.36
CA VAL A 29 -2.35 5.54 -8.41
C VAL A 29 -2.45 6.66 -9.44
N GLU A 30 -3.68 6.99 -9.84
CA GLU A 30 -3.94 8.15 -10.70
C GLU A 30 -3.78 9.46 -9.93
N LYS A 31 -4.24 9.48 -8.67
CA LYS A 31 -4.22 10.62 -7.77
C LYS A 31 -3.87 10.16 -6.35
N ILE A 32 -3.24 11.02 -5.56
CA ILE A 32 -2.80 10.67 -4.19
C ILE A 32 -3.99 10.30 -3.31
N GLU A 33 -5.13 10.97 -3.50
CA GLU A 33 -6.39 10.76 -2.78
C GLU A 33 -6.85 9.30 -2.83
N SER A 34 -6.58 8.60 -3.93
CA SER A 34 -6.93 7.20 -4.08
C SER A 34 -6.28 6.30 -3.03
N VAL A 35 -5.11 6.67 -2.48
CA VAL A 35 -4.48 5.93 -1.38
C VAL A 35 -5.34 6.02 -0.11
N PHE A 36 -5.90 7.18 0.20
CA PHE A 36 -6.77 7.33 1.36
C PHE A 36 -8.08 6.55 1.17
N ASP A 37 -8.65 6.58 -0.04
CA ASP A 37 -9.86 5.83 -0.37
C ASP A 37 -9.66 4.31 -0.24
N MET A 38 -8.50 3.79 -0.66
CA MET A 38 -8.15 2.38 -0.54
C MET A 38 -8.21 1.86 0.90
N TRP A 39 -7.87 2.70 1.88
CA TRP A 39 -7.83 2.34 3.29
C TRP A 39 -8.98 2.93 4.11
N ALA A 40 -9.92 3.63 3.47
CA ALA A 40 -11.03 4.27 4.16
C ALA A 40 -11.90 3.28 4.94
N TYR A 41 -12.02 2.03 4.46
CA TYR A 41 -12.75 0.96 5.14
C TYR A 41 -12.13 0.54 6.49
N LEU A 42 -10.87 0.88 6.74
CA LEU A 42 -10.18 0.62 8.00
C LEU A 42 -10.25 1.81 8.98
N LYS A 43 -10.84 2.95 8.60
CA LYS A 43 -11.13 4.01 9.58
C LYS A 43 -12.12 3.47 10.62
N PRO A 44 -11.93 3.72 11.95
CA PRO A 44 -10.99 4.63 12.62
C PRO A 44 -9.70 3.95 13.15
N ARG A 45 -9.32 2.78 12.64
CA ARG A 45 -8.25 1.95 13.20
C ARG A 45 -6.89 2.19 12.56
N VAL A 46 -6.85 2.88 11.43
CA VAL A 46 -5.60 3.19 10.73
C VAL A 46 -5.55 4.64 10.27
N GLU A 47 -4.33 5.18 10.26
CA GLU A 47 -3.99 6.47 9.69
C GLU A 47 -3.00 6.27 8.55
N VAL A 48 -3.16 7.04 7.47
CA VAL A 48 -2.27 7.00 6.30
C VAL A 48 -1.33 8.20 6.38
N GLU A 49 -0.03 7.97 6.45
CA GLU A 49 1.01 9.00 6.34
C GLU A 49 1.72 8.91 4.99
N ILE A 50 1.52 9.91 4.12
CA ILE A 50 2.24 9.98 2.85
C ILE A 50 3.70 10.40 3.10
N ARG A 51 4.65 9.59 2.63
CA ARG A 51 6.09 9.83 2.80
C ARG A 51 6.72 10.49 1.58
N SER A 52 6.37 10.03 0.38
CA SER A 52 6.87 10.60 -0.86
C SER A 52 5.98 10.25 -2.04
N THR A 53 6.10 11.04 -3.09
CA THR A 53 5.42 10.80 -4.36
C THR A 53 6.39 11.03 -5.51
N ARG A 54 6.31 10.21 -6.56
CA ARG A 54 7.02 10.46 -7.81
C ARG A 54 6.15 10.14 -9.02
N LYS A 55 6.36 10.88 -10.12
CA LYS A 55 5.75 10.50 -11.40
C LYS A 55 6.38 9.20 -11.89
N VAL A 56 5.56 8.33 -12.46
CA VAL A 56 5.99 7.08 -13.09
C VAL A 56 5.65 7.08 -14.57
N THR A 57 6.51 6.44 -15.35
CA THR A 57 6.30 6.22 -16.79
C THR A 57 5.35 5.04 -17.04
N ASP A 58 4.75 4.98 -18.23
CA ASP A 58 3.86 3.87 -18.59
C ASP A 58 4.57 2.51 -18.61
N SER A 59 5.87 2.50 -18.92
CA SER A 59 6.71 1.30 -18.87
C SER A 59 6.86 0.75 -17.44
N GLU A 60 7.07 1.63 -16.46
CA GLU A 60 7.16 1.24 -15.05
C GLU A 60 5.82 0.71 -14.52
N VAL A 61 4.71 1.33 -14.95
CA VAL A 61 3.36 0.84 -14.62
C VAL A 61 3.14 -0.56 -15.18
N ALA A 62 3.47 -0.78 -16.46
CA ALA A 62 3.34 -2.07 -17.11
C ALA A 62 4.17 -3.15 -16.40
N THR A 63 5.41 -2.80 -16.02
CA THR A 63 6.31 -3.69 -15.27
C THR A 63 5.72 -4.06 -13.91
N LYS A 64 5.23 -3.09 -13.13
CA LYS A 64 4.58 -3.38 -11.84
C LYS A 64 3.36 -4.28 -12.00
N LYS A 65 2.50 -4.03 -13.00
CA LYS A 65 1.34 -4.88 -13.29
C LYS A 65 1.73 -6.30 -13.68
N ALA A 66 2.77 -6.47 -14.50
CA ALA A 66 3.28 -7.79 -14.87
C ALA A 66 3.82 -8.55 -13.66
N THR A 67 4.60 -7.88 -12.79
CA THR A 67 5.12 -8.48 -11.55
C THR A 67 3.99 -8.88 -10.60
N ALA A 68 3.01 -8.00 -10.38
CA ALA A 68 1.85 -8.32 -9.53
C ALA A 68 1.05 -9.52 -10.07
N LYS A 69 0.84 -9.58 -11.38
CA LYS A 69 0.18 -10.72 -12.03
C LYS A 69 0.97 -12.02 -11.85
N ARG A 70 2.30 -11.96 -11.97
CA ARG A 70 3.18 -13.11 -11.74
C ARG A 70 3.13 -13.59 -10.29
N ILE A 71 3.21 -12.68 -9.32
CA ILE A 71 3.09 -13.03 -7.89
C ILE A 71 1.72 -13.68 -7.62
N ALA A 72 0.65 -13.16 -8.22
CA ALA A 72 -0.69 -13.74 -8.07
C ALA A 72 -0.81 -15.12 -8.72
N SER A 73 -0.15 -15.38 -9.86
CA SER A 73 -0.12 -16.72 -10.46
C SER A 73 0.76 -17.71 -9.69
N ASP A 74 1.84 -17.21 -9.08
CA ASP A 74 2.77 -18.00 -8.29
C ASP A 74 2.23 -18.26 -6.86
N TYR A 75 1.21 -17.51 -6.43
CA TYR A 75 0.56 -17.69 -5.14
C TYR A 75 -0.12 -19.05 -5.07
N ARG A 76 0.38 -19.91 -4.18
CA ARG A 76 -0.21 -21.21 -3.86
C ARG A 76 -0.96 -21.10 -2.54
N PRO A 77 -2.31 -21.20 -2.54
CA PRO A 77 -3.07 -21.15 -1.30
C PRO A 77 -2.58 -22.26 -0.34
N GLY A 78 -2.23 -21.90 0.89
CA GLY A 78 -1.76 -22.85 1.90
C GLY A 78 -0.25 -23.10 1.95
N VAL A 79 0.54 -22.47 1.07
CA VAL A 79 2.02 -22.49 1.16
C VAL A 79 2.50 -21.14 1.69
N TYR A 80 2.99 -21.12 2.94
CA TYR A 80 3.64 -19.95 3.53
C TYR A 80 5.03 -19.80 2.88
N ASN A 81 5.11 -19.03 1.81
CA ASN A 81 6.37 -18.49 1.32
C ASN A 81 6.70 -17.27 2.19
N GLY A 82 7.16 -17.53 3.41
CA GLY A 82 7.63 -16.46 4.30
C GLY A 82 8.80 -15.75 3.67
N ASP A 83 8.65 -14.44 3.44
CA ASP A 83 9.75 -13.47 3.48
C ASP A 83 9.99 -13.05 4.93
#